data_AF-A0A933U2E1-F1
#
_entry.id   AF-A0A933U2E1-F1
#
_cell.length_a   1.000
_cell.length_b   1.000
_cell.length_c   1.000
_cell.angle_alpha   90.00
_cell.angle_beta   90.00
_cell.angle_gamma   90.00
#
_symmetry.space_group_name_H-M   'P 1'
#
loop_
_entity.id
_entity.type
_entity.pdbx_description
1 polymer ?
#
loop_
_entity_poly.entity_id
_entity_poly.type
_entity_poly.pdbx_seq_one_letter_code
_entity_poly.pdbx_strand_id
1 'polypeptide(L)'
;MIFLIVYDRPSGRIVTLQEFEYSARPLAEETRLQAELELGRGMASREVVILEAANISALRETHRRYFETLEQLAARACDGPPPQYPSVEPQ
;
A
#
# COMPACT_ATOMS: atom_id res chain seq x y z
N MET A 1 -3.38 -13.95 -4.96
CA MET A 1 -4.33 -13.29 -4.07
C MET A 1 -4.47 -11.83 -4.45
N ILE A 2 -5.63 -11.27 -4.14
CA ILE A 2 -5.93 -9.85 -4.20
C ILE A 2 -6.16 -9.38 -2.77
N PHE A 3 -5.65 -8.21 -2.42
CA PHE A 3 -5.72 -7.66 -1.09
C PHE A 3 -6.35 -6.27 -1.15
N LEU A 4 -7.43 -6.08 -0.41
CA LEU A 4 -8.02 -4.76 -0.18
C LEU A 4 -7.46 -4.19 1.12
N ILE A 5 -6.88 -3.00 1.05
CA ILE A 5 -6.34 -2.28 2.20
C ILE A 5 -7.08 -0.96 2.35
N VAL A 6 -7.62 -0.73 3.55
CA VAL A 6 -8.02 0.61 4.01
C VAL A 6 -6.96 1.10 4.96
N TYR A 7 -6.24 2.14 4.55
CA TYR A 7 -5.14 2.73 5.30
C TYR A 7 -5.52 4.11 5.82
N ASP A 8 -5.38 4.32 7.12
CA ASP A 8 -5.55 5.61 7.75
C ASP A 8 -4.24 6.39 7.69
N ARG A 9 -4.20 7.40 6.82
CA ARG A 9 -3.01 8.23 6.58
C ARG A 9 -2.54 8.99 7.83
N PRO A 10 -3.41 9.63 8.63
CA PRO A 10 -2.94 10.40 9.78
C PRO A 10 -2.38 9.52 10.91
N SER A 11 -2.95 8.34 11.15
CA SER A 11 -2.41 7.41 12.16
C SER A 11 -1.30 6.50 11.63
N GLY A 12 -1.16 6.40 10.31
CA GLY A 12 -0.17 5.57 9.64
C GLY A 12 -0.42 4.08 9.82
N ARG A 13 -1.68 3.64 9.83
CA ARG A 13 -2.08 2.26 10.17
C ARG A 13 -3.09 1.69 9.20
N ILE A 14 -3.00 0.38 8.99
CA ILE A 14 -4.05 -0.38 8.29
C ILE A 14 -5.27 -0.49 9.22
N VAL A 15 -6.41 -0.01 8.74
CA VAL A 15 -7.71 -0.15 9.41
C VAL A 15 -8.37 -1.47 9.01
N THR A 16 -8.30 -1.80 7.73
CA THR A 16 -8.89 -3.02 7.16
C THR A 16 -7.91 -3.66 6.20
N LEU A 17 -7.74 -4.98 6.33
CA LEU A 17 -7.06 -5.82 5.35
C LEU A 17 -8.00 -7.00 5.04
N GLN A 18 -8.41 -7.14 3.78
CA GLN A 18 -9.21 -8.25 3.32
C GLN A 18 -8.52 -8.96 2.16
N GLU A 19 -8.63 -10.29 2.15
CA GLU A 19 -8.02 -11.16 1.15
C GLU A 19 -9.10 -11.73 0.24
N PHE A 20 -8.79 -11.77 -1.05
CA PHE A 20 -9.65 -12.30 -2.09
C PHE A 20 -8.83 -13.22 -3.00
N GLU A 21 -9.47 -14.26 -3.51
CA GLU A 21 -8.94 -15.03 -4.62
C GLU A 21 -8.91 -14.17 -5.89
N TYR A 22 -8.01 -14.50 -6.83
CA TYR A 22 -7.94 -13.79 -8.12
C TYR A 22 -9.25 -13.86 -8.91
N SER A 23 -9.98 -14.97 -8.79
CA SER A 23 -11.31 -15.15 -9.40
C SER A 23 -12.36 -14.23 -8.80
N ALA A 24 -12.15 -13.72 -7.59
CA ALA A 24 -13.05 -12.81 -6.88
C ALA A 24 -12.70 -11.33 -7.10
N ARG A 25 -11.93 -10.98 -8.14
CA ARG A 25 -11.60 -9.60 -8.50
C ARG A 25 -12.82 -8.66 -8.57
N PRO A 26 -13.95 -9.03 -9.20
CA PRO A 26 -15.12 -8.14 -9.26
C PRO A 26 -15.67 -7.81 -7.86
N LEU A 27 -15.64 -8.78 -6.95
CA LEU A 27 -16.05 -8.59 -5.57
C LEU A 27 -15.09 -7.68 -4.81
N ALA A 28 -13.79 -7.81 -5.04
CA ALA A 28 -12.79 -6.92 -4.44
C ALA A 28 -13.00 -5.46 -4.89
N GLU A 29 -13.29 -5.25 -6.18
CA GLU A 29 -13.58 -3.91 -6.74
C GLU A 29 -14.90 -3.33 -6.20
N GLU A 30 -15.95 -4.14 -6.09
CA GLU A 30 -17.20 -3.73 -5.46
C GLU A 30 -16.99 -3.37 -3.97
N THR A 31 -16.25 -4.19 -3.24
CA THR A 31 -15.94 -3.93 -1.82
C THR A 31 -15.12 -2.65 -1.66
N ARG A 32 -14.17 -2.38 -2.56
CA ARG A 32 -13.44 -1.11 -2.60
C ARG A 32 -14.39 0.07 -2.77
N LEU A 33 -15.28 -0.02 -3.77
CA LEU A 33 -16.25 1.04 -4.03
C LEU A 33 -17.17 1.29 -2.82
N GLN A 34 -17.67 0.22 -2.18
CA GLN A 34 -18.48 0.36 -0.97
C GLN A 34 -17.69 1.04 0.15
N ALA A 35 -16.46 0.61 0.42
CA ALA A 35 -15.60 1.25 1.43
C ALA A 35 -15.35 2.74 1.12
N GLU A 36 -15.12 3.09 -0.15
CA GLU A 36 -14.97 4.48 -0.60
C GLU A 36 -16.25 5.31 -0.35
N LEU A 37 -17.43 4.73 -0.62
CA LEU A 37 -18.72 5.36 -0.39
C LEU A 37 -19.04 5.54 1.10
N GLU A 38 -18.79 4.52 1.92
CA GLU A 38 -18.98 4.56 3.38
C GLU A 38 -18.10 5.62 4.05
N LEU A 39 -16.90 5.85 3.52
CA LEU A 39 -15.99 6.86 4.04
C LEU A 39 -16.48 8.29 3.78
N GLY A 40 -17.21 8.54 2.69
CA GLY A 40 -17.75 9.86 2.36
C GLY A 40 -16.71 10.99 2.49
N ARG A 41 -16.96 11.96 3.38
CA ARG A 41 -16.02 13.09 3.66
C ARG A 41 -14.69 12.66 4.31
N GLY A 42 -14.63 11.47 4.91
CA GLY A 42 -13.43 10.89 5.52
C GLY A 42 -12.42 10.33 4.53
N MET A 43 -12.77 10.22 3.24
CA MET A 43 -11.87 9.76 2.17
C MET A 43 -10.59 10.61 2.09
N ALA A 44 -10.64 11.90 2.47
CA ALA A 44 -9.43 12.73 2.51
C ALA A 44 -8.41 12.29 3.57
N SER A 45 -8.78 11.45 4.54
CA SER A 45 -7.85 10.93 5.57
C SER A 45 -7.52 9.45 5.39
N ARG A 46 -8.33 8.72 4.62
CA ARG A 46 -8.16 7.28 4.42
C ARG A 46 -7.96 6.94 2.95
N GLU A 47 -7.01 6.05 2.70
CA GLU A 47 -6.66 5.54 1.39
C GLU A 47 -7.21 4.12 1.26
N VAL A 48 -7.96 3.84 0.20
CA VAL A 48 -8.50 2.50 -0.09
C VAL A 48 -7.83 1.99 -1.36
N VAL A 49 -7.09 0.89 -1.26
CA VAL A 49 -6.31 0.35 -2.39
C VAL A 49 -6.50 -1.15 -2.53
N ILE A 50 -6.46 -1.62 -3.78
CA ILE A 50 -6.40 -3.05 -4.12
C ILE A 50 -4.98 -3.35 -4.61
N LEU A 51 -4.36 -4.38 -4.05
CA LEU A 51 -3.03 -4.84 -4.40
C LEU A 51 -3.06 -6.33 -4.75
N GLU A 52 -2.24 -6.73 -5.71
CA GLU A 52 -2.13 -8.13 -6.14
C GLU A 52 -0.78 -8.70 -5.67
N ALA A 53 -0.80 -9.84 -4.97
CA ALA A 53 0.42 -10.53 -4.56
C ALA A 53 0.19 -12.04 -4.43
N ALA A 54 1.29 -12.80 -4.46
CA ALA A 54 1.25 -14.25 -4.33
C ALA A 54 0.71 -14.67 -2.95
N ASN A 55 1.06 -13.94 -1.89
CA ASN A 55 0.60 -14.13 -0.52
C ASN A 55 0.86 -12.86 0.31
N ILE A 56 0.41 -12.84 1.56
CA ILE A 56 0.57 -11.70 2.45
C ILE A 56 2.03 -11.35 2.76
N SER A 57 2.93 -12.33 2.82
CA SER A 57 4.37 -12.07 3.05
C SER A 57 5.00 -11.34 1.89
N ALA A 58 4.69 -11.75 0.65
CA ALA A 58 5.11 -11.06 -0.56
C ALA A 58 4.55 -9.63 -0.62
N LEU A 59 3.26 -9.45 -0.27
CA LEU A 59 2.63 -8.14 -0.19
C LEU A 59 3.34 -7.21 0.79
N ARG A 60 3.70 -7.72 1.97
CA ARG A 60 4.45 -6.96 2.98
C ARG A 60 5.83 -6.55 2.48
N GLU A 61 6.47 -7.41 1.67
CA GLU A 61 7.81 -7.14 1.14
C GLU A 61 7.80 -6.07 0.03
N THR A 62 6.82 -6.07 -0.87
CA THR A 62 6.74 -5.09 -1.97
C THR A 62 6.03 -3.80 -1.59
N HIS A 63 5.04 -3.86 -0.68
CA HIS A 63 4.20 -2.72 -0.30
C HIS A 63 4.40 -2.31 1.17
N ARG A 64 5.67 -2.30 1.60
CA ARG A 64 6.14 -2.00 2.97
C ARG A 64 5.56 -0.73 3.58
N ARG A 65 5.27 0.28 2.77
CA ARG A 65 4.68 1.55 3.20
C ARG A 65 3.41 1.37 4.06
N TYR A 66 2.62 0.33 3.80
CA TYR A 66 1.40 0.07 4.56
C TYR A 66 1.64 -0.73 5.84
N PHE A 67 2.79 -1.40 5.97
CA PHE A 67 3.07 -2.38 7.03
C PHE A 67 4.21 -2.00 7.98
N GLU A 68 5.10 -1.11 7.55
CA GLU A 68 6.29 -0.68 8.30
C GLU A 68 6.13 0.77 8.76
N THR A 69 6.65 1.08 9.94
CA THR A 69 6.65 2.45 10.46
C THR A 69 7.64 3.33 9.68
N LEU A 70 7.46 4.65 9.76
CA LEU A 70 8.41 5.62 9.20
C LEU A 70 9.86 5.36 9.66
N GLU A 71 10.06 4.95 10.92
CA GLU A 71 11.37 4.61 11.48
C GLU A 71 11.97 3.36 10.83
N GLN A 72 11.15 2.33 10.58
CA GLN A 72 11.58 1.09 9.91
C GLN A 72 11.92 1.32 8.43
N LEU A 73 11.14 2.16 7.75
CA LEU A 73 11.42 2.59 6.37
C LEU A 73 12.70 3.44 6.30
N ALA A 74 12.92 4.35 7.25
CA ALA A 74 14.10 5.22 7.30
C ALA A 74 15.39 4.45 7.61
N ALA A 75 15.34 3.49 8.54
CA ALA A 75 16.50 2.67 8.90
C ALA A 75 17.07 1.90 7.70
N ARG A 76 16.23 1.51 6.74
CA ARG A 76 16.65 0.81 5.52
C ARG A 76 17.11 1.73 4.40
N ALA A 77 16.56 2.93 4.28
CA ALA A 77 17.04 3.91 3.31
C ALA A 77 18.50 4.32 3.58
N CYS A 78 18.92 4.30 4.84
CA CYS A 78 20.29 4.60 5.26
C CYS A 78 21.30 3.44 5.06
N ASP A 79 20.82 2.22 4.76
CA ASP A 79 21.66 1.02 4.59
C ASP A 79 21.94 0.68 3.11
N GLY A 80 21.29 1.38 2.19
CA GLY A 80 21.54 1.24 0.75
C GLY A 80 22.71 2.10 0.28
N PRO A 81 23.55 1.63 -0.67
CA PRO A 81 24.47 2.53 -1.36
C PRO A 81 23.67 3.67 -2.00
N PRO A 82 24.16 4.93 -1.97
CA PRO A 82 23.46 6.04 -2.57
C PRO A 82 23.15 5.71 -4.04
N PRO A 83 21.94 6.05 -4.55
CA PRO A 83 21.62 5.86 -5.95
C PRO A 83 22.69 6.54 -6.81
N GLN A 84 23.44 5.73 -7.57
CA GLN A 84 24.37 6.24 -8.58
C GLN A 84 23.53 6.78 -9.73
N TYR A 85 23.17 8.05 -9.64
CA TYR A 85 22.64 8.76 -10.79
C TYR A 85 23.79 8.98 -11.77
N PRO A 86 23.68 8.53 -13.03
CA PRO A 86 24.68 8.88 -14.03
C PRO A 86 24.71 10.41 -14.14
N SER A 87 25.88 11.01 -13.93
CA SER A 87 26.09 12.42 -14.21
C SER A 87 25.75 12.68 -15.66
N VAL A 88 24.61 13.32 -15.89
CA VAL A 88 24.31 13.94 -17.18
C VAL A 88 25.18 15.19 -17.28
N GLU A 89 26.33 15.05 -17.92
CA GLU A 89 27.12 16.20 -18.33
C GLU A 89 26.29 17.00 -19.36
N PRO A 90 26.04 18.30 -19.11
CA PRO A 90 25.42 19.15 -20.12
C PRO A 90 26.42 19.37 -21.27
N GLN A 91 25.99 19.02 -22.48
CA GLN A 91 26.66 19.35 -23.75
C GLN A 91 26.45 20.81 -24.12
#